data_AF-A0A4U1B7S7-F1
#
_entry.id   AF-A0A4U1B7S7-F1
#
_cell.length_a   1.000
_cell.length_b   1.000
_cell.length_c   1.000
_cell.angle_alpha   90.00
_cell.angle_beta   90.00
_cell.angle_gamma   90.00
#
_symmetry.space_group_name_H-M   'P 1'
#
loop_
_entity.id
_entity.type
_entity.pdbx_description
1 polymer ?
#
loop_
_entity_poly.entity_id
_entity_poly.type
_entity_poly.pdbx_seq_one_letter_code
_entity_poly.pdbx_strand_id
1 'polypeptide(L)'
;MIILDQEVPLKENLLYALQTHKLLWALLILSAVFDFITTYRFMTAGSIDLEANLIIRHLAHTLGIVVGVGIGKIMQIGAAMAFCALNREMSRGVLLIILALNCFAIVVNTIY
;
A
#
# COMPACT_ATOMS: atom_id res chain seq x y z
N MET A 1 17.29 -14.60 9.39
CA MET A 1 17.75 -13.35 10.05
C MET A 1 17.36 -13.47 11.51
N ILE A 2 18.29 -13.24 12.44
CA ILE A 2 17.97 -13.34 13.88
C ILE A 2 17.42 -11.99 14.32
N ILE A 3 16.18 -11.95 14.78
CA ILE A 3 15.58 -10.80 15.45
C ILE A 3 15.23 -11.27 16.86
N LEU A 4 15.73 -10.59 17.89
CA LEU A 4 15.41 -10.91 19.30
C LEU A 4 15.62 -12.40 19.63
N ASP A 5 16.77 -12.97 19.26
CA ASP A 5 17.13 -14.40 19.44
C ASP A 5 16.20 -15.43 18.76
N GLN A 6 15.26 -14.99 17.92
CA GLN A 6 14.47 -15.88 17.06
C GLN A 6 14.94 -15.81 15.61
N GLU A 7 15.14 -16.98 15.00
CA GLU A 7 15.33 -17.07 13.56
C GLU A 7 14.01 -16.72 12.86
N VAL A 8 14.00 -15.56 12.17
CA VAL A 8 12.89 -15.17 11.31
C VAL A 8 13.20 -15.63 9.88
N PRO A 9 12.52 -16.66 9.35
CA PRO A 9 12.69 -17.11 7.99
C PRO A 9 11.90 -16.20 7.04
N LEU A 10 12.40 -14.98 6.82
CA LEU A 10 11.72 -13.91 6.05
C LEU A 10 11.17 -14.38 4.70
N LYS A 11 11.99 -15.14 3.94
CA LYS A 11 11.62 -15.64 2.62
C LYS A 11 10.47 -16.64 2.70
N GLU A 12 10.51 -17.56 3.67
CA GLU A 12 9.49 -18.59 3.84
C GLU A 12 8.18 -17.98 4.33
N ASN A 13 8.24 -17.02 5.25
CA ASN A 13 7.08 -16.27 5.74
C ASN A 13 6.40 -15.50 4.60
N LEU A 14 7.18 -14.81 3.76
CA LEU A 14 6.64 -14.07 2.63
C LEU A 14 6.02 -15.01 1.58
N LEU A 15 6.72 -16.10 1.23
CA LEU A 15 6.19 -17.10 0.30
C LEU A 15 4.90 -17.73 0.83
N TYR A 16 4.86 -18.06 2.12
CA TYR A 16 3.67 -18.55 2.78
C TYR A 16 2.51 -17.55 2.68
N ALA A 17 2.76 -16.27 2.99
CA ALA A 17 1.75 -15.23 2.92
C ALA A 17 1.21 -15.04 1.49
N LEU A 18 2.10 -15.02 0.49
CA LEU A 18 1.74 -14.92 -0.93
C LEU A 18 0.90 -16.11 -1.40
N GLN A 19 1.25 -17.33 -0.99
CA GLN A 19 0.54 -18.55 -1.39
C GLN A 19 -0.79 -18.74 -0.65
N THR A 20 -0.84 -18.41 0.63
CA THR A 20 -2.01 -18.64 1.48
C THR A 20 -3.08 -17.56 1.28
N HIS A 21 -2.66 -16.31 1.05
CA HIS A 21 -3.57 -15.15 0.98
C HIS A 21 -3.66 -14.55 -0.42
N LYS A 22 -3.60 -15.37 -1.48
CA LYS A 22 -3.65 -14.95 -2.88
C LYS A 22 -4.78 -13.97 -3.19
N LEU A 23 -5.98 -14.23 -2.68
CA LEU A 23 -7.14 -13.36 -2.87
C LEU A 23 -6.91 -11.98 -2.25
N LEU A 24 -6.37 -11.91 -1.03
CA LEU A 24 -6.11 -10.63 -0.36
C LEU A 24 -5.01 -9.85 -1.09
N TRP A 25 -3.97 -10.51 -1.59
CA TRP A 25 -2.96 -9.87 -2.44
C TRP A 25 -3.55 -9.35 -3.75
N ALA A 26 -4.40 -10.13 -4.42
CA ALA A 26 -5.08 -9.69 -5.64
C ALA A 26 -5.97 -8.47 -5.37
N LEU A 27 -6.76 -8.49 -4.29
CA LEU A 27 -7.59 -7.35 -3.86
C LEU A 27 -6.73 -6.15 -3.46
N LEU A 28 -5.60 -6.36 -2.79
CA LEU A 28 -4.67 -5.30 -2.43
C LEU A 28 -4.10 -4.61 -3.68
N ILE A 29 -3.64 -5.38 -4.67
CA ILE A 29 -3.13 -4.84 -5.94
C ILE A 29 -4.24 -4.11 -6.69
N LEU A 30 -5.44 -4.70 -6.79
CA LEU A 30 -6.57 -4.09 -7.46
C LEU A 30 -6.96 -2.76 -6.79
N SER A 31 -7.09 -2.76 -5.46
CA SER A 31 -7.39 -1.54 -4.70
C SER A 31 -6.29 -0.50 -4.85
N ALA A 32 -5.01 -0.87 -4.90
CA ALA A 32 -3.92 0.07 -5.10
C ALA A 32 -3.97 0.74 -6.48
N VAL A 33 -4.41 0.01 -7.52
CA VAL A 33 -4.63 0.57 -8.87
C VAL A 33 -5.82 1.54 -8.87
N PHE A 34 -6.95 1.18 -8.26
CA PHE A 34 -8.09 2.10 -8.14
C PHE A 34 -7.74 3.34 -7.32
N ASP A 35 -7.02 3.16 -6.23
CA ASP A 35 -6.56 4.25 -5.39
C ASP A 35 -5.58 5.16 -6.15
N PHE A 36 -4.68 4.60 -6.97
CA PHE A 36 -3.85 5.38 -7.87
C PHE A 36 -4.68 6.24 -8.84
N ILE A 37 -5.67 5.64 -9.51
CA ILE A 37 -6.52 6.35 -10.48
C ILE A 37 -7.32 7.45 -9.79
N THR A 38 -7.94 7.15 -8.65
CA THR A 38 -8.76 8.12 -7.91
C THR A 38 -7.90 9.25 -7.35
N THR A 39 -6.73 8.95 -6.76
CA THR A 39 -5.78 9.98 -6.30
C THR A 39 -5.31 10.87 -7.47
N TYR A 40 -4.97 10.27 -8.61
CA TYR A 40 -4.58 11.01 -9.81
C TYR A 40 -5.68 11.96 -10.27
N ARG A 41 -6.93 11.47 -10.35
CA ARG A 41 -8.09 12.29 -10.73
C ARG A 41 -8.34 13.42 -9.73
N PHE A 42 -8.27 13.12 -8.43
CA PHE A 42 -8.43 14.09 -7.35
C PHE A 42 -7.40 15.22 -7.46
N MET A 43 -6.11 14.88 -7.59
CA MET A 43 -5.04 15.88 -7.67
C MET A 43 -5.05 16.69 -8.97
N THR A 44 -5.48 16.09 -10.08
CA THR A 44 -5.55 16.78 -11.37
C THR A 44 -6.77 17.70 -11.49
N ALA A 45 -7.90 17.34 -10.86
CA ALA A 45 -9.13 18.13 -10.89
C ALA A 45 -9.19 19.20 -9.78
N GLY A 46 -8.64 18.90 -8.60
CA GLY A 46 -8.59 19.79 -7.45
C GLY A 46 -7.24 20.49 -7.33
N SER A 47 -6.41 20.00 -6.43
CA SER A 47 -5.03 20.46 -6.23
C SER A 47 -4.22 19.38 -5.50
N ILE A 48 -2.92 19.32 -5.77
CA ILE A 48 -1.97 18.48 -5.04
C ILE A 48 -1.97 18.82 -3.54
N ASP A 49 -2.23 20.08 -3.17
CA ASP A 49 -2.16 20.53 -1.77
C ASP A 49 -3.26 19.96 -0.88
N LEU A 50 -4.37 19.53 -1.47
CA LEU A 50 -5.50 18.92 -0.78
C LEU A 50 -5.25 17.46 -0.39
N GLU A 51 -4.17 16.85 -0.90
CA GLU A 51 -3.81 15.48 -0.54
C GLU A 51 -3.48 15.38 0.95
N ALA A 52 -4.24 14.52 1.65
CA ALA A 52 -4.07 14.29 3.08
C ALA A 52 -2.75 13.57 3.40
N ASN A 53 -2.28 12.70 2.50
CA ASN A 53 -1.04 11.98 2.69
C ASN A 53 0.16 12.89 2.37
N LEU A 54 0.83 13.37 3.42
CA LEU A 54 1.99 14.27 3.33
C LEU A 54 3.12 13.72 2.44
N ILE A 55 3.35 12.40 2.47
CA ILE A 55 4.41 11.76 1.68
C ILE A 55 4.03 11.78 0.21
N ILE A 56 2.80 11.38 -0.13
CA ILE A 56 2.31 11.39 -1.52
C ILE A 56 2.29 12.81 -2.05
N ARG A 57 1.83 13.78 -1.25
CA ARG A 57 1.85 15.20 -1.59
C ARG A 57 3.26 15.70 -1.91
N HIS A 58 4.22 15.39 -1.05
CA HIS A 58 5.62 15.78 -1.27
C HIS A 58 6.21 15.13 -2.53
N LEU A 59 5.93 13.85 -2.76
CA LEU A 59 6.37 13.13 -3.96
C LEU A 59 5.71 13.70 -5.23
N ALA A 60 4.42 14.02 -5.19
CA ALA A 60 3.69 14.61 -6.31
C ALA A 60 4.20 16.00 -6.67
N HIS A 61 4.55 16.84 -5.67
CA HIS A 61 5.18 18.14 -5.89
C HIS A 61 6.58 18.02 -6.50
N THR A 62 7.35 17.02 -6.07
CA THR A 62 8.77 16.90 -6.48
C THR A 62 8.94 16.19 -7.82
N LEU A 63 8.16 15.14 -8.08
CA LEU A 63 8.33 14.23 -9.22
C LEU A 63 7.15 14.26 -10.21
N GLY A 64 6.11 15.03 -9.90
CA GLY A 64 4.85 15.05 -10.64
C GLY A 64 3.85 14.02 -10.11
N ILE A 65 2.56 14.29 -10.33
CA ILE A 65 1.42 13.52 -9.78
C ILE A 65 1.54 12.02 -10.12
N VAL A 66 1.72 11.68 -11.40
CA VAL A 66 1.75 10.29 -11.88
C VAL A 66 2.87 9.49 -11.19
N VAL A 67 4.10 10.02 -11.23
CA VAL A 67 5.27 9.34 -10.67
C VAL A 67 5.20 9.30 -9.14
N GLY A 68 4.81 10.41 -8.51
CA GLY A 68 4.73 10.50 -7.05
C GLY A 68 3.69 9.55 -6.44
N VAL A 69 2.47 9.52 -6.98
CA VAL A 69 1.43 8.59 -6.53
C VAL A 69 1.84 7.14 -6.81
N GLY A 70 2.45 6.87 -7.97
CA GLY A 70 2.92 5.54 -8.36
C GLY A 70 3.97 4.97 -7.39
N ILE A 71 4.99 5.76 -7.06
CA ILE A 71 6.01 5.40 -6.08
C ILE A 71 5.37 5.11 -4.71
N GLY A 72 4.43 5.95 -4.29
CA GLY A 72 3.70 5.75 -3.05
C GLY A 72 2.99 4.40 -2.96
N LYS A 73 2.29 3.98 -4.03
CA LYS A 73 1.64 2.67 -4.06
C LYS A 73 2.64 1.52 -4.05
N ILE A 74 3.77 1.66 -4.75
CA ILE A 74 4.86 0.66 -4.71
C ILE A 74 5.42 0.53 -3.29
N MET A 75 5.68 1.65 -2.61
CA MET A 75 6.13 1.66 -1.21
C MET A 75 5.12 0.99 -0.28
N GLN A 76 3.83 1.21 -0.49
CA GLN A 76 2.77 0.59 0.31
C GLN A 76 2.70 -0.92 0.12
N ILE A 77 2.80 -1.42 -1.12
CA ILE A 77 2.88 -2.86 -1.40
C ILE A 77 4.18 -3.44 -0.81
N GLY A 78 5.29 -2.71 -0.93
CA GLY A 78 6.57 -3.05 -0.30
C GLY A 78 6.45 -3.19 1.22
N ALA A 79 5.77 -2.26 1.88
CA ALA A 79 5.50 -2.32 3.31
C ALA A 79 4.65 -3.55 3.67
N ALA A 80 3.59 -3.82 2.89
CA ALA A 80 2.78 -5.03 3.08
C ALA A 80 3.64 -6.30 3.02
N MET A 81 4.53 -6.40 2.04
CA MET A 81 5.43 -7.55 1.88
C MET A 81 6.41 -7.66 3.04
N ALA A 82 7.01 -6.55 3.47
CA ALA A 82 7.94 -6.52 4.60
C ALA A 82 7.27 -6.98 5.89
N PHE A 83 6.08 -6.48 6.20
CA PHE A 83 5.32 -6.89 7.39
C PHE A 83 4.88 -8.36 7.33
N CYS A 84 4.46 -8.86 6.17
CA CYS A 84 4.14 -10.28 6.00
C CYS A 84 5.39 -11.17 6.17
N ALA A 85 6.57 -10.71 5.72
CA ALA A 85 7.82 -11.43 5.88
C ALA A 85 8.27 -11.52 7.36
N LEU A 86 8.00 -10.47 8.15
CA LEU A 86 8.34 -10.42 9.58
C LEU A 86 7.50 -11.39 10.42
N ASN A 87 6.20 -11.50 10.15
CA ASN A 87 5.33 -12.39 10.90
C ASN A 87 4.24 -13.02 10.01
N ARG A 88 4.31 -14.35 9.89
CA ARG A 88 3.36 -15.19 9.17
C ARG A 88 1.93 -15.08 9.72
N GLU A 89 1.75 -15.10 11.04
CA GLU A 89 0.42 -15.13 11.66
C GLU A 89 -0.30 -13.79 11.50
N MET A 90 0.46 -12.69 11.50
CA MET A 90 -0.08 -11.34 11.32
C MET A 90 -0.34 -10.96 9.86
N SER A 91 0.14 -11.76 8.89
CA SER A 91 0.05 -11.45 7.46
C SER A 91 -1.38 -11.13 7.00
N ARG A 92 -2.37 -11.92 7.44
CA ARG A 92 -3.78 -11.66 7.10
C ARG A 92 -4.27 -10.31 7.63
N GLY A 93 -3.94 -9.98 8.88
CA GLY A 93 -4.36 -8.73 9.52
C GLY A 93 -3.74 -7.52 8.83
N VAL A 94 -2.44 -7.58 8.54
CA VAL A 94 -1.71 -6.54 7.80
C VAL A 94 -2.34 -6.29 6.44
N LEU A 95 -2.59 -7.34 5.65
CA LEU A 95 -3.20 -7.20 4.32
C LEU A 95 -4.59 -6.58 4.38
N LEU A 96 -5.41 -6.96 5.37
CA LEU A 96 -6.75 -6.38 5.56
C LEU A 96 -6.69 -4.91 5.94
N ILE A 97 -5.77 -4.52 6.83
CA ILE A 97 -5.60 -3.12 7.24
C ILE A 97 -5.21 -2.26 6.04
N ILE A 98 -4.21 -2.68 5.26
CA ILE A 98 -3.74 -1.92 4.11
C ILE A 98 -4.82 -1.86 3.02
N LEU A 99 -5.54 -2.95 2.80
CA LEU A 99 -6.70 -2.98 1.89
C LEU A 99 -7.79 -2.01 2.35
N ALA A 100 -8.13 -1.99 3.63
CA ALA A 100 -9.12 -1.08 4.19
C ALA A 100 -8.69 0.40 4.04
N LEU A 101 -7.40 0.70 4.24
CA LEU A 101 -6.85 2.04 4.01
C LEU A 101 -6.95 2.46 2.54
N ASN A 102 -6.68 1.56 1.59
CA ASN A 102 -6.87 1.85 0.16
C ASN A 102 -8.34 2.15 -0.16
N CYS A 103 -9.25 1.31 0.34
CA CYS A 103 -10.69 1.53 0.15
C CYS A 103 -11.14 2.87 0.73
N PHE A 104 -10.65 3.23 1.93
CA PHE A 104 -10.96 4.51 2.55
C PHE A 104 -10.42 5.69 1.72
N ALA A 105 -9.17 5.60 1.25
CA ALA A 105 -8.58 6.62 0.39
C ALA A 105 -9.36 6.79 -0.93
N ILE A 106 -9.75 5.69 -1.58
CA ILE A 106 -10.60 5.70 -2.78
C ILE A 106 -11.91 6.46 -2.51
N VAL A 107 -12.57 6.17 -1.39
CA VAL A 107 -13.84 6.83 -1.03
C VAL A 107 -13.63 8.33 -0.83
N VAL A 108 -12.60 8.72 -0.06
CA VAL A 108 -12.28 10.13 0.18
C VAL A 108 -11.97 10.85 -1.13
N ASN A 109 -11.11 10.28 -1.98
CA ASN A 109 -10.71 10.86 -3.28
C ASN A 109 -11.84 10.88 -4.33
N THR A 110 -12.94 10.16 -4.10
CA THR A 110 -14.10 10.15 -5.00
C THR A 110 -15.17 11.13 -4.55
N ILE A 111 -15.29 11.37 -3.24
CA ILE A 111 -16.27 12.30 -2.65
C ILE A 111 -15.78 13.75 -2.75
N TYR A 112 -14.48 13.97 -2.52
CA TYR A 112 -13.82 15.28 -2.59
C TYR A 112 -13.08 15.45 -3.91
#